data_AF-A0A6G2QNK8-F1
#
_entry.id   AF-A0A6G2QNK8-F1
#
_cell.length_a   1.000
_cell.length_b   1.000
_cell.length_c   1.000
_cell.angle_alpha   90.00
_cell.angle_beta   90.00
_cell.angle_gamma   90.00
#
_symmetry.space_group_name_H-M   'P 1'
#
loop_
_entity.id
_entity.type
_entity.pdbx_description
1 polymer ?
#
loop_
_entity_poly.entity_id
_entity_poly.type
_entity_poly.pdbx_seq_one_letter_code
_entity_poly.pdbx_strand_id
1 'polypeptide(L)'
;MASPATATAFLAALRAEGLDVVEVGDWRHHNRNHKGPWGPVHGVMIHHTVTQGSARTVEICRTGYASLPGPLCHGVITKDGRVHLVGYGRANHAGLGDDDV
;
A
#
# COMPACT_ATOMS: atom_id res chain seq x y z
N MET A 1 -3.99 7.39 -19.11
CA MET A 1 -3.54 7.53 -17.72
C MET A 1 -4.74 7.49 -16.80
N ALA A 2 -4.73 6.65 -15.77
CA ALA A 2 -5.88 6.49 -14.88
C ALA A 2 -5.78 7.44 -13.68
N SER A 3 -6.88 8.11 -13.35
CA SER A 3 -7.05 8.69 -12.02
C SER A 3 -6.98 7.57 -10.97
N PRO A 4 -6.30 7.76 -9.83
CA PRO A 4 -6.34 6.78 -8.76
C PRO A 4 -7.80 6.50 -8.37
N ALA A 5 -8.12 5.23 -8.11
CA ALA A 5 -9.40 4.88 -7.53
C ALA A 5 -9.58 5.59 -6.17
N THR A 6 -10.83 5.70 -5.72
CA THR A 6 -11.08 6.08 -4.32
C THR A 6 -10.75 4.88 -3.42
N ALA A 7 -10.46 5.13 -2.13
CA ALA A 7 -10.21 4.05 -1.17
C ALA A 7 -11.37 3.04 -1.13
N THR A 8 -12.60 3.55 -1.22
CA THR A 8 -13.83 2.74 -1.28
C THR A 8 -13.86 1.87 -2.54
N ALA A 9 -13.59 2.44 -3.71
CA ALA A 9 -13.58 1.69 -4.96
C ALA A 9 -12.47 0.62 -4.98
N PHE A 10 -11.31 0.92 -4.41
CA PHE A 10 -10.22 -0.04 -4.28
C PHE A 10 -10.58 -1.23 -3.38
N LEU A 11 -11.14 -0.97 -2.18
CA LEU A 11 -11.62 -2.03 -1.30
C LEU A 11 -12.72 -2.87 -1.97
N ALA A 12 -13.67 -2.22 -2.66
CA ALA A 12 -14.74 -2.90 -3.36
C ALA A 12 -14.20 -3.83 -4.46
N ALA A 13 -13.23 -3.38 -5.25
CA ALA A 13 -12.59 -4.20 -6.28
C ALA A 13 -11.91 -5.44 -5.68
N LEU A 14 -11.12 -5.29 -4.62
CA LEU A 14 -10.46 -6.43 -3.97
C LEU A 14 -11.46 -7.48 -3.45
N ARG A 15 -12.58 -7.02 -2.87
CA ARG A 15 -13.64 -7.93 -2.38
C ARG A 15 -14.40 -8.59 -3.54
N ALA A 16 -14.62 -7.88 -4.64
CA ALA A 16 -15.27 -8.44 -5.83
C ALA A 16 -14.44 -9.58 -6.46
N GLU A 17 -13.12 -9.50 -6.37
CA GLU A 17 -12.19 -10.57 -6.76
C GLU A 17 -12.08 -11.71 -5.73
N GLY A 18 -12.91 -11.70 -4.68
CA GLY A 18 -12.96 -12.78 -3.68
C GLY A 18 -11.82 -12.80 -2.66
N LEU A 19 -11.07 -11.71 -2.52
CA LEU A 19 -9.95 -11.63 -1.57
C LEU A 19 -10.44 -11.48 -0.13
N ASP A 20 -9.76 -12.14 0.82
CA ASP A 20 -9.93 -11.88 2.24
C ASP A 20 -9.14 -10.62 2.63
N VAL A 21 -9.87 -9.52 2.85
CA VAL A 21 -9.31 -8.19 3.08
C VAL A 21 -9.44 -7.81 4.55
N VAL A 22 -8.29 -7.49 5.16
CA VAL A 22 -8.17 -6.99 6.52
C VAL A 22 -7.88 -5.49 6.48
N GLU A 23 -8.76 -4.69 7.07
CA GLU A 23 -8.60 -3.24 7.15
C GLU A 23 -7.81 -2.89 8.42
N VAL A 24 -6.60 -2.33 8.28
CA VAL A 24 -5.73 -2.05 9.43
C VAL A 24 -5.84 -0.58 9.84
N GLY A 25 -6.41 -0.32 11.02
CA GLY A 25 -6.59 1.03 11.56
C GLY A 25 -7.23 1.99 10.54
N ASP A 26 -6.81 3.27 10.56
CA ASP A 26 -7.29 4.26 9.59
C ASP A 26 -6.50 4.21 8.26
N TRP A 27 -6.47 3.04 7.60
CA TRP A 27 -5.73 2.87 6.35
C TRP A 27 -6.20 3.80 5.22
N ARG A 28 -7.47 4.23 5.23
CA ARG A 28 -8.06 5.08 4.18
C ARG A 28 -7.42 6.47 4.14
N HIS A 29 -7.01 6.98 5.30
CA HIS A 29 -6.42 8.31 5.44
C HIS A 29 -4.92 8.27 5.80
N HIS A 30 -4.35 7.10 6.04
CA HIS A 30 -2.92 6.92 6.28
C HIS A 30 -2.12 6.98 4.97
N ASN A 31 -1.47 8.10 4.69
CA ASN A 31 -0.66 8.32 3.49
C ASN A 31 0.35 9.46 3.66
N ARG A 32 1.13 9.68 2.59
CA ARG A 32 2.11 10.77 2.49
C ARG A 32 1.73 11.79 1.41
N ASN A 33 0.45 12.08 1.22
CA ASN A 33 -0.01 13.06 0.22
C ASN A 33 0.56 14.47 0.51
N HIS A 34 0.89 14.78 1.77
CA HIS A 34 1.59 16.02 2.14
C HIS A 34 3.01 16.13 1.56
N LYS A 35 3.57 15.06 0.98
CA LYS A 35 4.85 15.08 0.25
C LYS A 35 4.70 15.32 -1.25
N GLY A 36 3.47 15.37 -1.76
CA GLY A 36 3.18 15.57 -3.18
C GLY A 36 1.92 14.82 -3.63
N PRO A 37 1.38 15.16 -4.81
CA PRO A 37 0.18 14.53 -5.34
C PRO A 37 0.39 13.03 -5.56
N TRP A 38 -0.71 12.28 -5.51
CA TRP A 38 -0.75 10.88 -5.91
C TRP A 38 -1.46 10.73 -7.25
N GLY A 39 -0.76 10.15 -8.21
CA GLY A 39 -1.25 9.93 -9.57
C GLY A 39 -0.74 10.97 -10.57
N PRO A 40 -1.00 10.74 -11.88
CA PRO A 40 -1.81 9.64 -12.42
C PRO A 40 -1.15 8.25 -12.24
N VAL A 41 -1.96 7.18 -12.22
CA VAL A 41 -1.46 5.81 -11.99
C VAL A 41 -1.10 5.15 -13.33
N HIS A 42 0.14 4.67 -13.43
CA HIS A 42 0.70 4.03 -14.62
C HIS A 42 0.68 2.50 -14.55
N GLY A 43 0.64 1.93 -13.34
CA GLY A 43 0.70 0.49 -13.14
C GLY A 43 0.67 0.12 -11.66
N VAL A 44 0.89 -1.17 -11.39
CA VAL A 44 0.94 -1.75 -10.05
C VAL A 44 2.36 -2.24 -9.78
N MET A 45 2.94 -1.84 -8.65
CA MET A 45 4.26 -2.30 -8.21
C MET A 45 4.10 -3.39 -7.15
N ILE A 46 4.76 -4.52 -7.33
CA ILE A 46 4.74 -5.63 -6.39
C ILE A 46 6.11 -5.72 -5.70
N HIS A 47 6.10 -5.74 -4.37
CA HIS A 47 7.30 -5.88 -3.55
C HIS A 47 7.17 -7.10 -2.63
N HIS A 48 8.30 -7.64 -2.19
CA HIS A 48 8.38 -8.49 -1.00
C HIS A 48 8.91 -7.67 0.19
N THR A 49 8.51 -8.03 1.42
CA THR A 49 8.88 -7.26 2.62
C THR A 49 10.20 -7.66 3.25
N VAL A 50 10.76 -8.83 2.88
CA VAL A 50 11.97 -9.40 3.50
C VAL A 50 11.83 -9.56 5.02
N THR A 51 10.60 -9.83 5.47
CA THR A 51 10.26 -10.03 6.89
C THR A 51 9.75 -11.44 7.16
N GLN A 52 9.72 -11.81 8.45
CA GLN A 52 9.07 -13.02 8.95
C GLN A 52 7.94 -12.66 9.91
N GLY A 53 6.88 -13.47 9.90
CA GLY A 53 5.72 -13.33 10.79
C GLY A 53 4.72 -12.27 10.32
N SER A 54 3.43 -12.61 10.34
CA SER A 54 2.36 -11.76 9.82
C SER A 54 2.26 -10.42 10.56
N ALA A 55 2.27 -10.43 11.89
CA ALA A 55 2.14 -9.20 12.69
C ALA A 55 3.26 -8.19 12.39
N ARG A 56 4.51 -8.65 12.41
CA ARG A 56 5.68 -7.80 12.10
C ARG A 56 5.65 -7.28 10.66
N THR A 57 5.24 -8.13 9.72
CA THR A 57 5.12 -7.78 8.30
C THR A 57 4.08 -6.68 8.07
N VAL A 58 2.92 -6.78 8.71
CA VAL A 58 1.87 -5.76 8.63
C VAL A 58 2.30 -4.46 9.32
N GLU A 59 2.91 -4.56 10.50
CA GLU A 59 3.38 -3.41 11.28
C GLU A 59 4.41 -2.58 10.50
N ILE A 60 5.45 -3.22 9.95
CA ILE A 60 6.49 -2.49 9.21
C ILE A 60 5.93 -1.85 7.93
N CYS A 61 5.00 -2.52 7.22
CA CYS A 61 4.36 -1.96 6.04
C CYS A 61 3.48 -0.75 6.38
N ARG A 62 2.81 -0.76 7.53
CA ARG A 62 2.00 0.37 7.98
C ARG A 62 2.85 1.54 8.45
N THR A 63 3.75 1.28 9.38
CA THR A 63 4.44 2.34 10.14
C THR A 63 5.73 2.78 9.45
N GLY A 64 6.42 1.87 8.75
CA GLY A 64 7.78 2.08 8.27
C GLY A 64 8.79 2.13 9.42
N TYR A 65 9.86 2.89 9.23
CA TYR A 65 10.92 3.10 10.21
C TYR A 65 11.52 4.51 10.05
N ALA A 66 12.42 4.91 10.94
CA ALA A 66 12.87 6.31 11.07
C ALA A 66 13.34 6.95 9.74
N SER A 67 14.14 6.24 8.94
CA SER A 67 14.62 6.73 7.64
C SER A 67 13.68 6.46 6.47
N LEU A 68 12.64 5.63 6.65
CA LEU A 68 11.63 5.34 5.65
C LEU A 68 10.24 5.29 6.30
N PRO A 69 9.62 6.45 6.58
CA PRO A 69 8.31 6.50 7.22
C PRO A 69 7.22 5.93 6.31
N GLY A 70 6.27 5.23 6.90
CA GLY A 70 5.16 4.58 6.20
C GLY A 70 4.08 5.55 5.70
N PRO A 71 3.04 4.99 5.04
CA PRO A 71 2.92 3.58 4.66
C PRO A 71 3.91 3.18 3.56
N LEU A 72 4.41 1.95 3.62
CA LEU A 72 5.34 1.36 2.64
C LEU A 72 4.62 0.60 1.52
N CYS A 73 3.30 0.58 1.50
CA CYS A 73 2.47 0.05 0.42
C CYS A 73 1.00 0.41 0.66
N HIS A 74 0.12 0.14 -0.31
CA HIS A 74 -1.34 0.22 -0.13
C HIS A 74 -1.90 -1.01 0.59
N GLY A 75 -1.38 -2.19 0.24
CA GLY A 75 -1.73 -3.46 0.88
C GLY A 75 -0.52 -4.39 0.99
N VAL A 76 -0.53 -5.26 2.01
CA VAL A 76 0.47 -6.30 2.21
C VAL A 76 -0.20 -7.66 2.36
N ILE A 77 0.34 -8.67 1.69
CA ILE A 77 -0.22 -10.02 1.67
C ILE A 77 0.56 -10.90 2.63
N THR A 78 -0.10 -11.46 3.63
CA THR A 78 0.52 -12.40 4.58
C THR A 78 0.47 -13.83 4.05
N LYS A 79 1.28 -14.73 4.63
CA LYS A 79 1.44 -16.11 4.14
C LYS A 79 0.15 -16.96 4.19
N ASP A 80 -0.84 -16.53 4.97
CA ASP A 80 -2.19 -17.09 5.02
C ASP A 80 -3.11 -16.57 3.89
N GLY A 81 -2.59 -15.77 2.96
CA GLY A 81 -3.33 -15.27 1.80
C GLY A 81 -4.14 -14.00 2.03
N ARG A 82 -4.19 -13.48 3.26
CA ARG A 82 -4.95 -12.27 3.59
C ARG A 82 -4.27 -11.00 3.09
N VAL A 83 -5.07 -10.08 2.54
CA VAL A 83 -4.62 -8.76 2.09
C VAL A 83 -4.91 -7.73 3.18
N HIS A 84 -3.86 -7.21 3.82
CA HIS A 84 -3.96 -6.19 4.85
C HIS A 84 -3.82 -4.82 4.23
N LEU A 85 -4.89 -4.02 4.21
CA LEU A 85 -4.85 -2.64 3.76
C LEU A 85 -4.28 -1.77 4.87
N VAL A 86 -3.13 -1.14 4.59
CA VAL A 86 -2.34 -0.41 5.60
C VAL A 86 -2.23 1.08 5.32
N GLY A 87 -2.51 1.54 4.09
CA GLY A 87 -2.47 2.94 3.72
C GLY A 87 -3.13 3.19 2.35
N TYR A 88 -3.52 4.43 2.07
CA TYR A 88 -4.14 4.78 0.79
C TYR A 88 -3.86 6.23 0.36
N GLY A 89 -3.21 6.38 -0.80
CA GLY A 89 -2.61 7.64 -1.23
C GLY A 89 -1.18 7.44 -1.73
N ARG A 90 -0.37 8.51 -1.69
CA ARG A 90 1.08 8.42 -1.90
C ARG A 90 1.71 7.58 -0.79
N ALA A 91 2.28 6.44 -1.15
CA ALA A 91 3.06 5.56 -0.26
C ALA A 91 4.57 5.72 -0.50
N ASN A 92 5.41 5.11 0.34
CA ASN A 92 6.86 5.29 0.35
C ASN A 92 7.62 4.00 -0.02
N HIS A 93 7.59 3.59 -1.29
CA HIS A 93 8.06 2.24 -1.68
C HIS A 93 8.83 2.12 -3.00
N ALA A 94 8.75 3.09 -3.90
CA ALA A 94 9.31 2.97 -5.25
C ALA A 94 10.29 4.09 -5.65
N GLY A 95 10.72 4.93 -4.70
CA GLY A 95 11.58 6.07 -5.02
C GLY A 95 10.92 7.00 -6.05
N LEU A 96 11.72 7.54 -6.97
CA LEU A 96 11.24 8.35 -8.10
C LEU A 96 10.97 7.50 -9.36
N GLY A 97 11.34 6.22 -9.36
CA GLY A 97 11.53 5.46 -10.59
C GLY A 97 12.86 5.81 -11.26
N ASP A 98 13.16 5.11 -12.35
CA ASP A 98 14.25 5.40 -13.28
C ASP A 98 13.63 6.14 -14.47
N ASP A 99 14.17 7.31 -14.84
CA ASP A 99 13.69 8.15 -15.93
C ASP A 99 14.37 7.87 -17.27
N ASP A 100 15.41 7.03 -17.28
CA ASP A 100 16.18 6.64 -18.47
C ASP A 100 15.74 5.29 -19.07
N VAL A 101 14.61 4.73 -18.63
CA VAL A 101 14.02 3.46 -19.12
C VAL A 101 12.67 3.64 -19.81
#